data_AF-A0A7J6SA43-F1
#
_entry.id   AF-A0A7J6SA43-F1
#
_cell.length_a   1.000
_cell.length_b   1.000
_cell.length_c   1.000
_cell.angle_alpha   90.00
_cell.angle_beta   90.00
_cell.angle_gamma   90.00
#
_symmetry.space_group_name_H-M   'P 1'
#
loop_
_entity.id
_entity.type
_entity.pdbx_description
1 polymer ?
#
loop_
_entity_poly.entity_id
_entity_poly.type
_entity_poly.pdbx_seq_one_letter_code
_entity_poly.pdbx_strand_id
1 'polypeptide(L)'
;MRMPISAHIHEEDASSRQQPLLEKKEEEEVNIWKVLRRVWFNELVIFLNFLLTTACYPAILTAIPCYTLTVLAPAHWYQTILLSVFTVFDVIARFCVRHRGPLYYGNIWITAAVRMCIFPLVVLCATGTFRNDWFSMFIVALFGFGNGFAGSLSLITINEIPGLSG
;
A
#
# COMPACT_ATOMS: atom_id res chain seq x y z
N MET A 1 -14.93 -73.68 17.17
CA MET A 1 -15.74 -72.47 17.42
C MET A 1 -15.03 -71.62 18.47
N ARG A 2 -14.22 -70.65 18.03
CA ARG A 2 -13.63 -69.56 18.85
C ARG A 2 -13.40 -68.39 17.89
N MET A 3 -14.08 -67.28 18.13
CA MET A 3 -13.89 -66.01 17.41
C MET A 3 -12.59 -65.34 17.87
N PRO A 4 -11.85 -64.64 17.01
CA PRO A 4 -10.95 -63.60 17.44
C PRO A 4 -11.67 -62.24 17.39
N ILE A 5 -12.20 -61.84 18.54
CA ILE A 5 -12.63 -60.46 18.82
C ILE A 5 -11.34 -59.68 19.15
N SER A 6 -10.65 -59.16 18.14
CA SER A 6 -9.43 -58.34 18.40
C SER A 6 -9.16 -57.27 17.34
N ALA A 7 -10.09 -57.02 16.41
CA ALA A 7 -9.95 -55.95 15.42
C ALA A 7 -10.81 -54.71 15.74
N HIS A 8 -11.90 -54.86 16.52
CA HIS A 8 -12.81 -53.75 16.81
C HIS A 8 -12.35 -52.81 17.93
N ILE A 9 -11.39 -53.20 18.77
CA ILE A 9 -10.97 -52.38 19.92
C ILE A 9 -9.97 -51.28 19.49
N HIS A 10 -9.23 -51.48 18.40
CA HIS A 10 -8.20 -50.51 17.98
C HIS A 10 -8.70 -49.39 17.05
N GLU A 11 -9.84 -49.56 16.38
CA GLU A 11 -10.40 -48.49 15.53
C GLU A 11 -11.23 -47.47 16.33
N GLU A 12 -11.89 -47.88 17.42
CA GLU A 12 -12.63 -46.94 18.27
C GLU A 12 -11.71 -45.98 19.05
N ASP A 13 -10.51 -46.43 19.45
CA ASP A 13 -9.53 -45.60 20.17
C ASP A 13 -8.80 -44.58 19.28
N ALA A 14 -8.65 -44.87 17.98
CA ALA A 14 -8.07 -43.94 17.02
C ALA A 14 -9.10 -42.87 16.59
N SER A 15 -10.35 -43.27 16.35
CA SER A 15 -11.41 -42.33 16.00
C SER A 15 -11.77 -41.38 17.16
N SER A 16 -11.71 -41.87 18.41
CA SER A 16 -12.03 -41.08 19.61
C SER A 16 -10.92 -40.12 20.04
N ARG A 17 -9.66 -40.35 19.66
CA ARG A 17 -8.55 -39.38 19.87
C ARG A 17 -8.42 -38.31 18.78
N GLN A 18 -8.87 -38.58 17.56
CA GLN A 18 -8.87 -37.58 16.49
C GLN A 18 -9.97 -36.52 16.66
N GLN A 19 -11.10 -36.87 17.29
CA GLN A 19 -12.25 -35.98 17.47
C GLN A 19 -11.98 -34.78 18.41
N PRO A 20 -11.32 -34.90 19.57
CA PRO A 20 -11.09 -33.75 20.46
C PRO A 20 -9.98 -32.79 19.99
N LEU A 21 -9.20 -33.12 18.96
CA LEU A 21 -8.18 -32.22 18.38
C LEU A 21 -8.69 -31.43 17.16
N LEU A 22 -9.85 -31.82 16.61
CA LEU A 22 -10.52 -31.07 15.54
C LEU A 22 -11.69 -30.23 16.07
N GLU A 23 -12.09 -30.42 17.33
CA GLU A 23 -13.16 -29.66 17.95
C GLU A 23 -12.57 -28.48 18.73
N LYS A 24 -12.98 -27.27 18.33
CA LYS A 24 -12.70 -25.99 18.97
C LYS A 24 -11.30 -25.40 18.75
N LYS A 25 -10.95 -25.15 17.48
CA LYS A 25 -10.49 -23.79 17.18
C LYS A 25 -11.72 -22.92 17.43
N GLU A 26 -11.89 -22.42 18.66
CA GLU A 26 -12.81 -21.31 18.89
C GLU A 26 -12.47 -20.30 17.79
N GLU A 27 -13.42 -20.08 16.87
CA GLU A 27 -13.44 -18.84 16.10
C GLU A 27 -13.61 -17.77 17.17
N GLU A 28 -12.50 -17.38 17.79
CA GLU A 28 -12.42 -16.26 18.70
C GLU A 28 -13.00 -15.11 17.88
N GLU A 29 -14.23 -14.68 18.20
CA GLU A 29 -14.92 -13.64 17.45
C GLU A 29 -13.95 -12.47 17.34
N VAL A 30 -13.40 -12.32 16.12
CA VAL A 30 -12.42 -11.28 15.86
C VAL A 30 -13.17 -9.98 16.03
N ASN A 31 -12.95 -9.34 17.17
CA ASN A 31 -13.60 -8.09 17.49
C ASN A 31 -13.03 -7.02 16.56
N ILE A 32 -13.64 -6.85 15.39
CA ILE A 32 -13.22 -5.93 14.31
C ILE A 32 -12.98 -4.53 14.87
N TRP A 33 -13.82 -4.08 15.81
CA TRP A 33 -13.66 -2.79 16.49
C TRP A 33 -12.39 -2.67 17.32
N LYS A 34 -11.96 -3.75 17.98
CA LYS A 34 -10.73 -3.79 18.77
C LYS A 34 -9.51 -3.75 17.84
N VAL A 35 -9.56 -4.47 16.72
CA VAL A 35 -8.54 -4.44 15.66
C VAL A 35 -8.46 -3.04 15.04
N LEU A 36 -9.59 -2.47 14.66
CA LEU A 36 -9.66 -1.14 14.04
C LEU A 36 -9.11 -0.05 14.96
N ARG A 37 -9.46 -0.08 16.26
CA ARG A 37 -8.91 0.85 17.25
C ARG A 37 -7.39 0.70 17.40
N ARG A 38 -6.85 -0.51 17.17
CA ARG A 38 -5.42 -0.77 17.24
C ARG A 38 -4.67 -0.25 16.01
N VAL A 39 -5.27 -0.37 14.82
CA VAL A 39 -4.63 0.02 13.54
C VAL A 39 -5.00 1.42 13.07
N TRP A 40 -5.94 2.10 13.73
CA TRP A 40 -6.49 3.39 13.32
C TRP A 40 -5.45 4.42 12.89
N PHE A 41 -4.34 4.55 13.63
CA PHE A 41 -3.28 5.50 13.28
C PHE A 41 -2.61 5.16 11.95
N ASN A 42 -2.32 3.87 11.71
CA ASN A 42 -1.76 3.43 10.43
C ASN A 42 -2.76 3.59 9.30
N GLU A 43 -4.04 3.25 9.53
CA GLU A 43 -5.12 3.49 8.56
C GLU A 43 -5.27 4.98 8.22
N LEU A 44 -5.14 5.87 9.19
CA LEU A 44 -5.16 7.32 8.95
C LEU A 44 -3.98 7.76 8.07
N VAL A 45 -2.77 7.24 8.31
CA VAL A 45 -1.59 7.54 7.47
C VAL A 45 -1.81 7.05 6.03
N ILE A 46 -2.35 5.84 5.87
CA ILE A 46 -2.70 5.26 4.57
C ILE A 46 -3.74 6.11 3.87
N PHE A 47 -4.80 6.45 4.58
CA PHE A 47 -5.88 7.30 4.08
C PHE A 47 -5.35 8.64 3.60
N LEU A 48 -4.50 9.31 4.38
CA LEU A 48 -3.89 10.58 3.98
C LEU A 48 -3.05 10.44 2.70
N ASN A 49 -2.26 9.36 2.58
CA ASN A 49 -1.45 9.11 1.38
C ASN A 49 -2.31 8.96 0.12
N PHE A 50 -3.39 8.16 0.20
CA PHE A 50 -4.31 7.94 -0.93
C PHE A 50 -5.20 9.15 -1.22
N LEU A 51 -5.60 9.90 -0.20
CA LEU A 51 -6.34 11.14 -0.34
C LEU A 51 -5.51 12.16 -1.13
N LEU A 52 -4.23 12.31 -0.79
CA LEU A 52 -3.31 13.22 -1.47
C LEU A 52 -3.14 12.84 -2.94
N THR A 53 -3.03 11.54 -3.23
CA THR A 53 -2.95 11.04 -4.60
C THR A 53 -4.25 11.30 -5.35
N THR A 54 -5.41 10.97 -4.78
CA THR A 54 -6.72 11.18 -5.42
C THR A 54 -7.02 12.66 -5.67
N ALA A 55 -6.57 13.54 -4.76
CA ALA A 55 -6.71 14.99 -4.94
C ALA A 55 -5.83 15.53 -6.06
N CYS A 56 -4.68 14.90 -6.32
CA CYS A 56 -3.67 15.38 -7.27
C CYS A 56 -3.77 14.72 -8.65
N TYR A 57 -3.87 13.39 -8.67
CA TYR A 57 -3.95 12.56 -9.85
C TYR A 57 -5.42 12.25 -10.20
N PRO A 58 -5.87 12.39 -11.46
CA PRO A 58 -5.12 12.89 -12.62
C PRO A 58 -5.16 14.43 -12.76
N ALA A 59 -6.10 15.10 -12.08
CA ALA A 59 -6.51 16.47 -12.40
C ALA A 59 -5.38 17.51 -12.33
N ILE A 60 -4.65 17.58 -11.21
CA ILE A 60 -3.57 18.56 -11.02
C ILE A 60 -2.41 18.28 -11.98
N LEU A 61 -2.06 17.00 -12.21
CA LEU A 61 -1.01 16.64 -13.15
C LEU A 61 -1.35 17.08 -14.57
N THR A 62 -2.60 16.92 -14.99
CA THR A 62 -3.05 17.37 -16.32
C THR A 62 -3.13 18.89 -16.45
N ALA A 63 -3.18 19.62 -15.34
CA ALA A 63 -3.16 21.08 -15.32
C ALA A 63 -1.75 21.66 -15.46
N ILE A 64 -0.69 20.85 -15.38
CA ILE A 64 0.70 21.31 -15.54
C ILE A 64 0.93 21.78 -16.98
N PRO A 65 1.28 23.06 -17.20
CA PRO A 65 1.58 23.58 -18.53
C PRO A 65 2.93 23.08 -19.05
N CYS A 66 3.08 23.06 -20.37
CA CYS A 66 4.32 22.72 -21.07
C CYS A 66 5.07 24.01 -21.45
N TYR A 67 6.38 24.08 -21.17
CA TYR A 67 7.21 25.26 -21.40
C TYR A 67 8.39 25.04 -22.33
N THR A 68 9.17 23.98 -22.11
CA THR A 68 10.47 23.72 -22.76
C THR A 68 10.34 22.73 -23.93
N LEU A 69 9.50 21.71 -23.78
CA LEU A 69 9.26 20.65 -24.75
C LEU A 69 8.06 21.00 -25.61
N THR A 70 8.10 22.15 -26.28
CA THR A 70 6.98 22.67 -27.08
C THR A 70 6.55 21.73 -28.22
N VAL A 71 7.43 20.82 -28.65
CA VAL A 71 7.11 19.73 -29.59
C VAL A 71 6.02 18.79 -29.04
N LEU A 72 5.89 18.66 -27.72
CA LEU A 72 4.90 17.83 -27.03
C LEU A 72 3.63 18.60 -26.63
N ALA A 73 3.58 19.90 -26.87
CA ALA A 73 2.41 20.73 -26.58
C ALA A 73 1.19 20.43 -27.47
N PRO A 74 1.33 20.09 -28.77
CA PRO A 74 0.20 19.69 -29.61
C PRO A 74 -0.51 18.47 -29.03
N ALA A 75 -1.84 18.44 -29.10
CA ALA A 75 -2.68 17.30 -28.71
C ALA A 75 -2.51 16.79 -27.27
N HIS A 76 -1.97 17.61 -26.35
CA HIS A 76 -1.82 17.27 -24.93
C HIS A 76 -0.91 16.05 -24.63
N TRP A 77 0.04 15.75 -25.52
CA TRP A 77 0.99 14.66 -25.32
C TRP A 77 1.84 14.82 -24.06
N TYR A 78 2.17 16.06 -23.68
CA TYR A 78 2.89 16.33 -22.46
C TYR A 78 2.15 15.83 -21.21
N GLN A 79 0.84 16.08 -21.10
CA GLN A 79 0.01 15.60 -20.00
C GLN A 79 -0.05 14.07 -19.97
N THR A 80 -0.18 13.43 -21.14
CA THR A 80 -0.14 11.96 -21.26
C THR A 80 1.20 11.40 -20.77
N ILE A 81 2.32 12.04 -21.11
CA ILE A 81 3.64 11.65 -20.65
C ILE A 81 3.77 11.84 -19.13
N LEU A 82 3.27 12.95 -18.57
CA LEU A 82 3.27 13.16 -17.11
C LEU A 82 2.51 12.05 -16.37
N LEU A 83 1.31 11.68 -16.84
CA LEU A 83 0.54 10.59 -16.26
C LEU A 83 1.29 9.25 -16.40
N SER A 84 1.92 9.01 -17.56
CA SER A 84 2.71 7.80 -17.80
C SER A 84 3.92 7.72 -16.87
N VAL A 85 4.64 8.83 -16.68
CA VAL A 85 5.76 8.94 -15.74
C VAL A 85 5.30 8.64 -14.32
N PHE A 86 4.17 9.23 -13.88
CA PHE A 86 3.59 8.93 -12.57
C PHE A 86 3.33 7.42 -12.41
N THR A 87 2.65 6.79 -13.37
CA THR A 87 2.30 5.36 -13.30
C THR A 87 3.53 4.46 -13.35
N VAL A 88 4.50 4.74 -14.22
CA VAL A 88 5.74 3.95 -14.32
C VAL A 88 6.51 3.99 -12.99
N PHE A 89 6.69 5.18 -12.41
CA PHE A 89 7.39 5.31 -11.13
C PHE A 89 6.60 4.74 -9.95
N ASP A 90 5.26 4.79 -9.96
CA ASP A 90 4.41 4.09 -8.99
C ASP A 90 4.69 2.58 -9.03
N VAL A 91 4.69 1.99 -10.22
CA VAL A 91 4.95 0.56 -10.41
C VAL A 91 6.37 0.20 -9.95
N ILE A 92 7.38 0.97 -10.35
CA ILE A 92 8.78 0.76 -9.91
C ILE A 92 8.87 0.78 -8.39
N ALA A 93 8.22 1.75 -7.75
CA ALA A 93 8.27 1.90 -6.29
C ALA A 93 7.67 0.70 -5.53
N ARG A 94 6.63 0.06 -6.08
CA ARG A 94 6.05 -1.17 -5.51
C ARG A 94 7.08 -2.31 -5.45
N PHE A 95 7.95 -2.41 -6.44
CA PHE A 95 9.06 -3.38 -6.45
C PHE A 95 10.22 -2.95 -5.54
N CYS A 96 10.51 -1.65 -5.48
CA CYS A 96 11.55 -1.08 -4.62
C CYS A 96 11.25 -1.23 -3.12
N VAL A 97 9.99 -1.46 -2.72
CA VAL A 97 9.61 -1.65 -1.32
C VAL A 97 10.35 -2.82 -0.65
N ARG A 98 10.84 -3.81 -1.42
CA ARG A 98 11.71 -4.87 -0.88
C ARG A 98 12.97 -4.31 -0.20
N HIS A 99 13.39 -3.12 -0.60
CA HIS A 99 14.53 -2.38 -0.06
C HIS A 99 14.06 -1.26 0.89
N ARG A 100 13.00 -1.51 1.67
CA ARG A 100 12.33 -0.56 2.59
C ARG A 100 13.23 0.12 3.64
N GLY A 101 14.49 -0.27 3.77
CA GLY A 101 15.43 0.30 4.74
C GLY A 101 14.90 0.18 6.18
N PRO A 102 15.07 1.21 7.02
CA PRO A 102 14.69 1.18 8.44
C PRO A 102 13.20 1.50 8.71
N LEU A 103 12.33 1.51 7.69
CA LEU A 103 10.91 1.79 7.91
C LEU A 103 10.16 0.56 8.44
N TYR A 104 9.42 0.76 9.53
CA TYR A 104 8.55 -0.22 10.19
C TYR A 104 7.22 0.45 10.60
N TYR A 105 6.27 -0.33 11.14
CA TYR A 105 4.92 0.12 11.49
C TYR A 105 4.88 1.39 12.37
N GLY A 106 5.86 1.63 13.24
CA GLY A 106 5.89 2.82 14.11
C GLY A 106 6.36 4.09 13.40
N ASN A 107 6.99 3.98 12.23
CA ASN A 107 7.58 5.10 11.50
C ASN A 107 6.97 5.32 10.11
N ILE A 108 5.85 4.65 9.81
CA ILE A 108 5.18 4.75 8.51
C ILE A 108 4.68 6.17 8.23
N TRP A 109 4.39 6.96 9.27
CA TRP A 109 3.97 8.36 9.18
C TRP A 109 4.96 9.26 8.43
N ILE A 110 6.26 8.89 8.38
CA ILE A 110 7.27 9.62 7.58
C ILE A 110 6.88 9.63 6.10
N THR A 111 6.29 8.55 5.59
CA THR A 111 5.85 8.50 4.19
C THR A 111 4.80 9.56 3.89
N ALA A 112 3.84 9.75 4.79
CA ALA A 112 2.84 10.81 4.68
C ALA A 112 3.47 12.20 4.83
N ALA A 113 4.40 12.40 5.78
CA ALA A 113 5.08 13.68 5.94
C ALA A 113 5.87 14.09 4.69
N VAL A 114 6.65 13.17 4.10
CA VAL A 114 7.39 13.41 2.86
C VAL A 114 6.45 13.73 1.70
N ARG A 115 5.32 13.02 1.58
CA ARG A 115 4.32 13.28 0.53
C ARG A 115 3.63 14.63 0.73
N MET A 116 3.33 15.02 1.95
CA MET A 116 2.79 16.35 2.29
C MET A 116 3.76 17.48 1.91
N CYS A 117 5.07 17.24 1.94
CA CYS A 117 6.07 18.19 1.43
C CYS A 117 6.15 18.21 -0.11
N ILE A 118 5.96 17.08 -0.77
CA ILE A 118 6.01 16.98 -2.25
C ILE A 118 4.74 17.56 -2.89
N PHE A 119 3.57 17.37 -2.27
CA PHE A 119 2.29 17.87 -2.79
C PHE A 119 2.29 19.36 -3.18
N PRO A 120 2.72 20.32 -2.33
CA PRO A 120 2.77 21.72 -2.72
C PRO A 120 3.75 21.98 -3.87
N LEU A 121 4.83 21.19 -4.01
CA LEU A 121 5.73 21.30 -5.15
C LEU A 121 5.02 20.93 -6.46
N VAL A 122 4.17 19.90 -6.44
CA VAL A 122 3.34 19.53 -7.61
C VAL A 122 2.36 20.65 -7.94
N VAL A 123 1.70 21.23 -6.93
CA VAL A 123 0.78 22.37 -7.12
C VAL A 123 1.52 23.58 -7.70
N LEU A 124 2.72 23.89 -7.22
CA LEU A 124 3.56 24.97 -7.76
C LEU A 124 3.98 24.73 -9.22
N CYS A 125 4.18 23.47 -9.62
CA CYS A 125 4.38 23.12 -11.02
C CYS A 125 3.12 23.41 -11.85
N ALA A 126 1.93 23.10 -11.31
CA ALA A 126 0.65 23.36 -11.97
C ALA A 126 0.31 24.85 -12.08
N THR A 127 0.71 25.69 -11.12
CA THR A 127 0.53 27.15 -11.19
C THR A 127 1.52 27.84 -12.14
N GLY A 128 2.48 27.11 -12.71
CA GLY A 128 3.45 27.67 -13.65
C GLY A 128 4.58 28.48 -13.00
N THR A 129 4.81 28.29 -11.70
CA THR A 129 5.92 28.94 -10.98
C THR A 129 7.27 28.41 -11.49
N PHE A 130 7.35 27.12 -11.78
CA PHE A 130 8.52 26.49 -12.39
C PHE A 130 8.32 26.35 -13.90
N ARG A 131 9.13 27.08 -14.68
CA ARG A 131 9.08 27.06 -16.15
C ARG A 131 10.09 26.07 -16.75
N ASN A 132 10.11 24.85 -16.25
CA ASN A 132 11.01 23.80 -16.73
C ASN A 132 10.31 22.43 -16.69
N ASP A 133 10.10 21.84 -17.87
CA ASP A 133 9.36 20.58 -18.02
C ASP A 133 10.11 19.37 -17.45
N TRP A 134 11.44 19.40 -17.43
CA TRP A 134 12.22 18.33 -16.81
C TRP A 134 12.05 18.33 -15.29
N PHE A 135 11.90 19.52 -14.70
CA PHE A 135 11.68 19.66 -13.26
C PHE A 135 10.29 19.15 -12.87
N SER A 136 9.24 19.55 -13.59
CA SER A 136 7.89 19.01 -13.35
C SER A 136 7.82 17.49 -13.57
N MET A 137 8.46 16.95 -14.61
CA MET A 137 8.55 15.49 -14.81
C MET A 137 9.24 14.79 -13.63
N PHE A 138 10.33 15.36 -13.12
CA PHE A 138 11.04 14.80 -11.95
C PHE A 138 10.17 14.84 -10.68
N ILE A 139 9.49 15.96 -10.41
CA ILE A 139 8.60 16.09 -9.26
C ILE A 139 7.41 15.12 -9.37
N VAL A 140 6.83 14.97 -10.56
CA VAL A 140 5.76 13.99 -10.82
C VAL A 140 6.25 12.55 -10.68
N ALA A 141 7.46 12.24 -11.14
CA ALA A 141 8.09 10.94 -10.93
C ALA A 141 8.28 10.64 -9.44
N LEU A 142 8.77 11.61 -8.66
CA LEU A 142 8.93 11.47 -7.21
C LEU A 142 7.58 11.29 -6.50
N PHE A 143 6.55 12.03 -6.94
CA PHE A 143 5.20 11.90 -6.41
C PHE A 143 4.58 10.53 -6.70
N GLY A 144 4.77 9.99 -7.92
CA GLY A 144 4.38 8.63 -8.30
C GLY A 144 5.14 7.57 -7.52
N PHE A 145 6.46 7.71 -7.41
CA PHE A 145 7.30 6.80 -6.64
C PHE A 145 6.86 6.75 -5.17
N GLY A 146 6.65 7.91 -4.54
CA GLY A 146 6.18 7.96 -3.17
C GLY A 146 4.81 7.29 -2.97
N ASN A 147 3.95 7.25 -4.00
CA ASN A 147 2.62 6.67 -3.90
C ASN A 147 2.71 5.14 -3.86
N GLY A 148 3.42 4.56 -4.82
CA GLY A 148 3.64 3.13 -4.90
C GLY A 148 4.41 2.61 -3.68
N PHE A 149 5.43 3.35 -3.24
CA PHE A 149 6.21 3.00 -2.06
C PHE A 149 5.36 3.01 -0.78
N ALA A 150 4.62 4.10 -0.54
CA ALA A 150 3.77 4.20 0.65
C ALA A 150 2.64 3.16 0.65
N GLY A 151 1.98 2.94 -0.48
CA GLY A 151 0.91 1.95 -0.61
C GLY A 151 1.40 0.52 -0.35
N SER A 152 2.52 0.12 -0.96
CA SER A 152 3.10 -1.20 -0.72
C SER A 152 3.64 -1.38 0.70
N LEU A 153 4.28 -0.35 1.26
CA LEU A 153 4.81 -0.41 2.63
C LEU A 153 3.68 -0.59 3.65
N SER A 154 2.56 0.10 3.43
CA SER A 154 1.37 0.02 4.28
C SER A 154 0.85 -1.41 4.40
N LEU A 155 0.67 -2.10 3.27
CA LEU A 155 0.23 -3.50 3.24
C LEU A 155 1.16 -4.43 4.01
N ILE A 156 2.47 -4.17 3.96
CA ILE A 156 3.45 -4.99 4.67
C ILE A 156 3.41 -4.70 6.17
N THR A 157 3.38 -3.41 6.55
CA THR A 157 3.43 -3.01 7.96
C THR A 157 2.20 -3.41 8.76
N ILE A 158 1.03 -3.58 8.13
CA ILE A 158 -0.17 -4.08 8.81
C ILE A 158 0.06 -5.49 9.38
N ASN A 159 0.76 -6.36 8.64
CA ASN A 159 1.09 -7.71 9.10
C ASN A 159 2.14 -7.73 10.23
N GLU A 160 2.90 -6.64 10.40
CA GLU A 160 3.93 -6.52 11.45
C GLU A 160 3.38 -6.01 12.78
N ILE A 161 2.09 -5.65 12.85
CA ILE A 161 1.49 -5.08 14.06
C ILE A 161 1.41 -6.18 15.15
N PRO A 162 2.01 -5.99 16.33
CA PRO A 162 1.98 -6.98 17.40
C PRO A 162 0.54 -7.25 17.86
N GLY A 163 0.14 -8.52 17.86
CA GLY A 163 -1.21 -8.97 18.22
C GLY A 163 -2.16 -9.18 17.03
N LEU A 164 -1.68 -9.03 15.79
CA LEU A 164 -2.41 -9.38 14.56
C LEU A 164 -1.69 -10.44 13.71
N SER A 165 -0.41 -10.70 13.97
CA SER A 165 0.32 -11.86 13.45
C SER A 165 -0.03 -13.08 14.33
N GLY A 166 -0.73 -14.05 13.74
CA GLY A 166 -0.97 -15.36 14.34
C GLY A 166 0.27 -16.24 14.35
#